data_AF-A0A9E4T6Z6-F1
#
_entry.id   AF-A0A9E4T6Z6-F1
#
_cell.length_a   1.000
_cell.length_b   1.000
_cell.length_c   1.000
_cell.angle_alpha   90.00
_cell.angle_beta   90.00
_cell.angle_gamma   90.00
#
_symmetry.space_group_name_H-M   'P 1'
#
loop_
_entity.id
_entity.type
_entity.pdbx_description
1 polymer ?
#
loop_
_entity_poly.entity_id
_entity_poly.type
_entity_poly.pdbx_seq_one_letter_code
_entity_poly.pdbx_strand_id
1 'polypeptide(L)'
;MKIPKKGDVVWAGYPTAHVFNYVRDRRSKKLKLRRVKHLLWGDWIKVTDYSYATDPKADLTSSAEKTQTGKTPVKMVPVRVRGVSGYMFIDDLQPNQLLEIVFVDVGQGDGALLVTPDDGKYVIDAGVGDNMHRYLKWRFAGFKSDNDFNGFIITHPDQDHYFGFSDMVNDRNISAQNIWHNGIVEQFGVSASGKQSAAKSLTLGNTKIAQGQKYLTDLVDTDKALRDLLKDKRRWIKKTTGNPKRFPGLLNDAVTAKDGRKRRFPNIQMLSTKHGEIHPEGSFLPGYGPDNADGCAIQILGPVVEEITGSPALRTFSKKPREKTTELDTGKTKNGHSILLKLNYKDVSVLFGGDLNSSAEMFLLGNYTSLPVYDPTQVRTDEVVNAAKPTFGVDIAKSCHHGSADFTDHFLETVNAAATVISSGDNESHAHPRSDTLGALGHHGRGARSLIFSTELARSTDEFSKREDSPLFQGMQLKAQAEAETNATKKAALHKEAEEKFRLDRKRNVTVYGAINIRSDGKKVVIAYMLEKPSSSRRWDVYTLESTSGGALQYKNVKDAQKNEEIRRKNSS
;
A
#
# COMPACT_ATOMS: atom_id res chain seq x y z
N MET A 1 -30.13 -3.48 -8.17
CA MET A 1 -29.46 -2.42 -8.97
C MET A 1 -30.24 -2.20 -10.26
N LYS A 2 -30.25 -0.99 -10.85
CA LYS A 2 -30.72 -0.79 -12.24
C LYS A 2 -29.78 -1.56 -13.19
N ILE A 3 -30.29 -2.06 -14.32
CA ILE A 3 -29.47 -2.80 -15.29
C ILE A 3 -28.39 -1.83 -15.85
N PRO A 4 -27.09 -2.15 -15.71
CA PRO A 4 -26.01 -1.33 -16.26
C PRO A 4 -26.11 -1.24 -17.80
N LYS A 5 -25.75 -0.09 -18.36
CA LYS A 5 -25.74 0.17 -19.80
C LYS A 5 -24.34 -0.01 -20.38
N LYS A 6 -24.28 -0.18 -21.70
CA LYS A 6 -23.01 -0.19 -22.45
C LYS A 6 -22.19 1.05 -22.09
N GLY A 7 -20.92 0.84 -21.76
CA GLY A 7 -19.98 1.92 -21.44
C GLY A 7 -19.88 2.21 -19.95
N ASP A 8 -20.87 1.80 -19.15
CA ASP A 8 -20.82 1.94 -17.70
C ASP A 8 -19.60 1.19 -17.13
N VAL A 9 -18.96 1.82 -16.14
CA VAL A 9 -18.00 1.16 -15.26
C VAL A 9 -18.75 0.78 -13.98
N VAL A 10 -18.69 -0.50 -13.65
CA VAL A 10 -19.30 -1.08 -12.45
C VAL A 10 -18.26 -1.95 -11.74
N TRP A 11 -18.61 -2.49 -10.58
CA TRP A 11 -17.67 -3.25 -9.76
C TRP A 11 -18.20 -4.65 -9.45
N ALA A 12 -17.28 -5.60 -9.25
CA ALA A 12 -17.61 -6.96 -8.83
C ALA A 12 -18.30 -6.94 -7.45
N GLY A 13 -19.36 -7.73 -7.29
CA GLY A 13 -20.14 -7.87 -6.06
C GLY A 13 -19.45 -8.69 -4.96
N TYR A 14 -20.06 -8.66 -3.78
CA TYR A 14 -19.52 -9.28 -2.56
C TYR A 14 -19.74 -10.80 -2.51
N PRO A 15 -18.82 -11.60 -1.92
CA PRO A 15 -17.44 -11.25 -1.56
C PRO A 15 -16.44 -11.49 -2.71
N THR A 16 -16.89 -12.21 -3.74
CA THR A 16 -16.21 -12.43 -5.01
C THR A 16 -17.25 -12.61 -6.11
N ALA A 17 -16.85 -12.40 -7.37
CA ALA A 17 -17.73 -12.54 -8.53
C ALA A 17 -17.07 -13.34 -9.63
N HIS A 18 -17.85 -13.82 -10.61
CA HIS A 18 -17.32 -14.61 -11.72
C HIS A 18 -17.74 -14.05 -13.08
N VAL A 19 -16.80 -14.03 -14.03
CA VAL A 19 -17.09 -13.86 -15.45
C VAL A 19 -17.32 -15.23 -16.06
N PHE A 20 -18.36 -15.35 -16.87
CA PHE A 20 -18.75 -16.57 -17.55
C PHE A 20 -18.63 -16.44 -19.06
N ASN A 21 -18.45 -17.57 -19.74
CA ASN A 21 -18.57 -17.64 -21.19
C ASN A 21 -19.27 -18.94 -21.61
N TYR A 22 -19.93 -18.92 -22.76
CA TYR A 22 -20.53 -20.12 -23.35
C TYR A 22 -19.45 -20.93 -24.06
N VAL A 23 -19.27 -22.17 -23.61
CA VAL A 23 -18.31 -23.10 -24.22
C VAL A 23 -19.09 -24.29 -24.75
N ARG A 24 -18.82 -24.69 -25.99
CA ARG A 24 -19.44 -25.87 -26.59
C ARG A 24 -18.88 -27.13 -25.94
N ASP A 25 -19.75 -27.92 -25.34
CA ASP A 25 -19.40 -29.21 -24.72
C ASP A 25 -18.94 -30.19 -25.82
N ARG A 26 -17.74 -30.76 -25.66
CA ARG A 26 -17.11 -31.58 -26.71
C ARG A 26 -17.92 -32.84 -27.05
N ARG A 27 -18.64 -33.40 -26.07
CA ARG A 27 -19.40 -34.66 -26.21
C ARG A 27 -20.83 -34.39 -26.66
N SER A 28 -21.56 -33.56 -25.92
CA SER A 28 -22.99 -33.28 -26.19
C SER A 28 -23.23 -32.25 -27.28
N LYS A 29 -22.19 -31.53 -27.72
CA LYS A 29 -22.25 -30.39 -28.68
C LYS A 29 -23.15 -29.22 -28.24
N LYS A 30 -23.77 -29.29 -27.05
CA LYS A 30 -24.56 -28.22 -26.45
C LYS A 30 -23.66 -27.12 -25.90
N LEU A 31 -24.12 -25.87 -25.93
CA LEU A 31 -23.46 -24.77 -25.24
C LEU A 31 -23.66 -24.91 -23.73
N LYS A 32 -22.58 -24.77 -22.97
CA LYS A 32 -22.62 -24.74 -21.50
C LYS A 32 -21.95 -23.46 -21.02
N LEU A 33 -22.60 -22.78 -20.07
CA LEU A 33 -22.02 -21.64 -19.39
C LEU A 33 -20.89 -22.13 -18.47
N ARG A 34 -19.69 -21.57 -18.60
CA ARG A 34 -18.51 -21.90 -17.78
C ARG A 34 -17.89 -20.65 -17.19
N ARG A 35 -17.38 -20.77 -15.96
CA ARG A 35 -16.56 -19.73 -15.32
C ARG A 35 -15.24 -19.60 -16.08
N VAL A 36 -14.93 -18.38 -16.52
CA VAL A 36 -13.69 -18.06 -17.23
C VAL A 36 -12.79 -17.12 -16.44
N LYS A 37 -13.34 -16.42 -15.43
CA LYS A 37 -12.57 -15.57 -14.53
C LYS A 37 -13.24 -15.48 -13.17
N HIS A 38 -12.42 -15.48 -12.12
CA HIS A 38 -12.83 -15.20 -10.75
C HIS A 38 -12.26 -13.82 -10.35
N LEU A 39 -13.13 -12.96 -9.83
CA LEU A 39 -12.89 -11.56 -9.49
C LEU A 39 -13.05 -11.36 -7.98
N LEU A 40 -12.23 -10.48 -7.40
CA LEU A 40 -12.40 -10.06 -6.01
C LEU A 40 -13.46 -8.97 -5.92
N TRP A 41 -14.12 -8.84 -4.77
CA TRP A 41 -15.05 -7.73 -4.50
C TRP A 41 -14.42 -6.37 -4.82
N GLY A 42 -15.12 -5.54 -5.59
CA GLY A 42 -14.60 -4.25 -6.02
C GLY A 42 -13.64 -4.29 -7.21
N ASP A 43 -13.39 -5.44 -7.86
CA ASP A 43 -12.68 -5.45 -9.15
C ASP A 43 -13.50 -4.68 -10.21
N TRP A 44 -12.83 -3.81 -10.97
CA TRP A 44 -13.48 -2.93 -11.95
C TRP A 44 -13.93 -3.70 -13.20
N ILE A 45 -15.13 -3.38 -13.68
CA ILE A 45 -15.81 -4.07 -14.76
C ILE A 45 -16.34 -3.05 -15.76
N LYS A 46 -15.97 -3.20 -17.04
CA LYS A 46 -16.57 -2.41 -18.11
C LYS A 46 -17.73 -3.19 -18.73
N VAL A 47 -18.92 -2.58 -18.74
CA VAL A 47 -20.10 -3.15 -19.40
C VAL A 47 -20.00 -2.89 -20.89
N THR A 48 -20.25 -3.92 -21.70
CA THR A 48 -20.18 -3.85 -23.16
C THR A 48 -21.56 -4.06 -23.77
N ASP A 49 -21.66 -4.00 -25.09
CA ASP A 49 -22.85 -4.35 -25.89
C ASP A 49 -22.61 -5.58 -26.78
N TYR A 50 -21.43 -6.17 -26.68
CA TYR A 50 -21.03 -7.26 -27.56
C TYR A 50 -21.54 -8.60 -27.00
N SER A 51 -22.45 -9.25 -27.72
CA SER A 51 -22.79 -10.65 -27.45
C SER A 51 -21.61 -11.54 -27.89
N TYR A 52 -20.89 -12.08 -26.91
CA TYR A 52 -19.86 -13.11 -27.12
C TYR A 52 -20.45 -14.50 -27.39
N ALA A 53 -21.78 -14.63 -27.51
CA ALA A 53 -22.42 -15.88 -27.90
C ALA A 53 -22.21 -16.08 -29.39
N THR A 54 -21.56 -17.18 -29.79
CA THR A 54 -21.38 -17.56 -31.20
C THR A 54 -22.70 -17.96 -31.90
N ASP A 55 -23.84 -17.72 -31.26
CA ASP A 55 -25.17 -17.99 -31.78
C ASP A 55 -25.99 -16.69 -31.81
N PRO A 56 -26.27 -16.14 -33.00
CA PRO A 56 -27.10 -14.94 -33.18
C PRO A 56 -28.54 -15.07 -32.65
N LYS A 57 -28.99 -16.30 -32.31
CA LYS A 57 -30.33 -16.59 -31.78
C LYS A 57 -30.35 -16.83 -30.26
N ALA A 58 -29.21 -16.75 -29.57
CA ALA A 58 -29.20 -16.84 -28.12
C ALA A 58 -29.77 -15.54 -27.53
N ASP A 59 -31.09 -15.53 -27.30
CA ASP A 59 -31.73 -14.48 -26.53
C ASP A 59 -31.29 -14.60 -25.06
N LEU A 60 -30.23 -13.84 -24.74
CA LEU A 60 -29.72 -13.68 -23.37
C LEU A 60 -30.65 -12.83 -22.49
N THR A 61 -31.71 -12.26 -23.08
CA THR A 61 -32.76 -11.50 -22.39
C THR A 61 -34.05 -12.31 -22.21
N SER A 62 -34.18 -13.47 -22.86
CA SER A 62 -35.27 -14.42 -22.62
C SER A 62 -34.83 -15.88 -22.83
N SER A 63 -34.55 -16.59 -21.73
CA SER A 63 -34.65 -18.05 -21.70
C SER A 63 -34.83 -18.54 -20.27
N ALA A 64 -36.07 -18.93 -19.97
CA ALA A 64 -36.52 -19.50 -18.71
C ALA A 64 -35.99 -20.92 -18.51
N GLU A 65 -34.81 -21.06 -17.89
CA GLU A 65 -34.45 -22.30 -17.18
C GLU A 65 -34.17 -22.00 -15.71
N LYS A 66 -34.88 -22.72 -14.83
CA LYS A 66 -34.69 -22.67 -13.38
C LYS A 66 -33.31 -23.23 -13.03
N THR A 67 -32.54 -22.50 -12.23
CA THR A 67 -31.32 -23.03 -11.61
C THR A 67 -31.67 -24.10 -10.55
N GLN A 68 -30.67 -24.89 -10.12
CA GLN A 68 -30.77 -25.82 -8.97
C GLN A 68 -31.22 -25.14 -7.65
N THR A 69 -31.33 -23.80 -7.62
CA THR A 69 -31.78 -22.98 -6.48
C THR A 69 -33.21 -22.42 -6.63
N GLY A 70 -33.96 -22.80 -7.66
CA GLY A 70 -35.39 -22.49 -7.78
C GLY A 70 -35.76 -21.05 -8.21
N LYS A 71 -34.83 -20.24 -8.73
CA LYS A 71 -35.11 -18.87 -9.25
C LYS A 71 -35.19 -18.85 -10.79
N THR A 72 -36.14 -18.05 -11.34
CA THR A 72 -36.41 -17.81 -12.79
C THR A 72 -35.37 -16.85 -13.44
N PRO A 73 -35.27 -16.73 -14.78
CA PRO A 73 -34.02 -16.75 -15.52
C PRO A 73 -33.17 -15.48 -15.48
N VAL A 74 -31.90 -15.72 -15.80
CA VAL A 74 -30.74 -14.89 -15.50
C VAL A 74 -30.62 -13.66 -16.41
N LYS A 75 -30.71 -12.44 -15.86
CA LYS A 75 -30.22 -11.24 -16.54
C LYS A 75 -28.70 -11.17 -16.37
N MET A 76 -27.96 -11.63 -17.37
CA MET A 76 -26.52 -11.37 -17.46
C MET A 76 -26.27 -10.13 -18.31
N VAL A 77 -25.19 -9.41 -18.03
CA VAL A 77 -24.69 -8.35 -18.91
C VAL A 77 -23.35 -8.75 -19.50
N PRO A 78 -23.09 -8.43 -20.78
CA PRO A 78 -21.77 -8.65 -21.36
C PRO A 78 -20.78 -7.65 -20.75
N VAL A 79 -19.60 -8.16 -20.41
CA VAL A 79 -18.57 -7.40 -19.70
C VAL A 79 -17.19 -7.66 -20.28
N ARG A 80 -16.28 -6.72 -20.01
CA ARG A 80 -14.85 -6.88 -20.23
C ARG A 80 -14.08 -6.50 -18.97
N VAL A 81 -13.23 -7.43 -18.51
CA VAL A 81 -12.46 -7.29 -17.25
C VAL A 81 -11.03 -7.77 -17.44
N ARG A 82 -10.06 -6.86 -17.35
CA ARG A 82 -8.61 -7.13 -17.47
C ARG A 82 -8.29 -8.11 -18.61
N GLY A 83 -8.68 -7.76 -19.84
CA GLY A 83 -8.43 -8.54 -21.05
C GLY A 83 -9.32 -9.78 -21.26
N VAL A 84 -10.25 -10.09 -20.36
CA VAL A 84 -11.22 -11.19 -20.52
C VAL A 84 -12.60 -10.62 -20.81
N SER A 85 -13.24 -11.18 -21.83
CA SER A 85 -14.60 -10.85 -22.24
C SER A 85 -15.55 -12.00 -21.89
N GLY A 86 -16.77 -11.69 -21.49
CA GLY A 86 -17.77 -12.68 -21.14
C GLY A 86 -19.04 -12.04 -20.59
N TYR A 87 -19.71 -12.74 -19.68
CA TYR A 87 -20.97 -12.33 -19.08
C TYR A 87 -20.88 -12.38 -17.56
N MET A 88 -21.58 -11.47 -16.88
CA MET A 88 -21.76 -11.49 -15.43
C MET A 88 -23.22 -11.37 -15.05
N PHE A 89 -23.62 -12.05 -13.97
CA PHE A 89 -24.93 -11.88 -13.36
C PHE A 89 -25.06 -10.46 -12.83
N ILE A 90 -26.21 -9.80 -13.02
CA ILE A 90 -26.41 -8.44 -12.49
C ILE A 90 -26.30 -8.40 -10.95
N ASP A 91 -26.71 -9.47 -10.26
CA ASP A 91 -26.60 -9.58 -8.80
C ASP A 91 -25.14 -9.72 -8.32
N ASP A 92 -24.21 -10.09 -9.22
CA ASP A 92 -22.76 -10.14 -8.97
C ASP A 92 -22.09 -8.79 -9.30
N LEU A 93 -22.86 -7.72 -9.51
CA LEU A 93 -22.39 -6.37 -9.79
C LEU A 93 -22.84 -5.40 -8.71
N GLN A 94 -22.03 -4.37 -8.46
CA GLN A 94 -22.39 -3.25 -7.61
C GLN A 94 -22.07 -1.90 -8.28
N PRO A 95 -22.86 -0.85 -7.98
CA PRO A 95 -22.74 0.46 -8.63
C PRO A 95 -21.63 1.34 -8.07
N ASN A 96 -21.07 1.03 -6.89
CA ASN A 96 -20.21 1.95 -6.16
C ASN A 96 -18.78 1.44 -6.08
N GLN A 97 -17.83 2.36 -6.24
CA GLN A 97 -16.43 2.15 -5.92
C GLN A 97 -16.28 1.86 -4.42
N LEU A 98 -15.38 0.93 -4.10
CA LEU A 98 -15.05 0.58 -2.72
C LEU A 98 -13.81 1.35 -2.27
N LEU A 99 -13.63 1.42 -0.95
CA LEU A 99 -12.29 1.58 -0.39
C LEU A 99 -11.46 0.34 -0.78
N GLU A 100 -10.33 0.58 -1.43
CA GLU A 100 -9.34 -0.42 -1.84
C GLU A 100 -7.99 -0.08 -1.22
N ILE A 101 -7.44 -0.99 -0.43
CA ILE A 101 -6.06 -0.93 0.03
C ILE A 101 -5.38 -2.20 -0.45
N VAL A 102 -4.26 -2.08 -1.14
CA VAL A 102 -3.45 -3.21 -1.56
C VAL A 102 -2.05 -3.03 -1.03
N PHE A 103 -1.70 -3.84 -0.03
CA PHE A 103 -0.30 -3.99 0.37
C PHE A 103 0.39 -4.83 -0.69
N VAL A 104 1.23 -4.18 -1.48
CA VAL A 104 1.93 -4.77 -2.60
C VAL A 104 3.15 -5.49 -2.06
N ASP A 105 3.44 -6.66 -2.61
CA ASP A 105 4.68 -7.36 -2.33
C ASP A 105 5.84 -6.67 -3.04
N VAL A 106 6.48 -5.74 -2.34
CA VAL A 106 7.58 -4.93 -2.86
C VAL A 106 8.96 -5.53 -2.60
N GLY A 107 9.02 -6.78 -2.15
CA GLY A 107 10.26 -7.36 -1.64
C GLY A 107 10.58 -6.81 -0.25
N GLN A 108 11.82 -6.39 -0.06
CA GLN A 108 12.22 -5.69 1.15
C GLN A 108 11.51 -4.34 1.24
N GLY A 109 10.81 -4.13 2.36
CA GLY A 109 10.19 -2.86 2.71
C GLY A 109 8.67 -2.80 2.69
N ASP A 110 8.15 -1.57 2.68
CA ASP A 110 6.73 -1.28 2.64
C ASP A 110 6.27 -0.77 1.27
N GLY A 111 5.06 -1.14 0.89
CA GLY A 111 4.40 -0.53 -0.25
C GLY A 111 2.91 -0.81 -0.26
N ALA A 112 2.11 0.25 -0.35
CA ALA A 112 0.66 0.14 -0.43
C ALA A 112 0.08 1.06 -1.50
N LEU A 113 -0.91 0.56 -2.24
CA LEU A 113 -1.82 1.36 -3.04
C LEU A 113 -3.11 1.57 -2.24
N LEU A 114 -3.50 2.83 -2.05
CA LEU A 114 -4.80 3.23 -1.52
C LEU A 114 -5.63 3.85 -2.65
N VAL A 115 -6.82 3.30 -2.88
CA VAL A 115 -7.86 3.90 -3.72
C VAL A 115 -9.09 4.15 -2.86
N THR A 116 -9.45 5.42 -2.73
CA THR A 116 -10.57 5.90 -1.91
C THR A 116 -11.91 5.74 -2.64
N PRO A 117 -13.05 5.80 -1.93
CA PRO A 117 -14.37 5.64 -2.55
C PRO A 117 -14.68 6.65 -3.67
N ASP A 118 -14.06 7.84 -3.63
CA ASP A 118 -14.12 8.89 -4.64
C ASP A 118 -13.07 8.72 -5.77
N ASP A 119 -12.43 7.56 -5.86
CA ASP A 119 -11.38 7.21 -6.84
C ASP A 119 -10.06 8.02 -6.71
N GLY A 120 -9.83 8.62 -5.54
CA GLY A 120 -8.53 9.21 -5.19
C GLY A 120 -7.46 8.13 -5.01
N LYS A 121 -6.32 8.27 -5.70
CA LYS A 121 -5.26 7.24 -5.78
C LYS A 121 -3.99 7.72 -5.09
N TYR A 122 -3.55 6.96 -4.09
CA TYR A 122 -2.35 7.24 -3.30
C TYR A 122 -1.42 6.03 -3.27
N VAL A 123 -0.12 6.28 -3.39
CA VAL A 123 0.90 5.27 -3.17
C VAL A 123 1.62 5.61 -1.86
N ILE A 124 1.53 4.73 -0.88
CA ILE A 124 2.17 4.88 0.44
C ILE A 124 3.36 3.93 0.46
N ASP A 125 4.55 4.49 0.38
CA ASP A 125 5.81 3.76 0.18
C ASP A 125 5.82 2.86 -1.07
N ALA A 126 7.01 2.45 -1.51
CA ALA A 126 7.21 1.76 -2.78
C ALA A 126 8.29 0.66 -2.73
N GLY A 127 8.78 0.29 -1.54
CA GLY A 127 9.84 -0.68 -1.39
C GLY A 127 11.19 -0.18 -1.91
N VAL A 128 12.12 -1.13 -2.05
CA VAL A 128 13.44 -0.88 -2.63
C VAL A 128 13.50 -1.08 -4.16
N GLY A 129 12.69 -2.00 -4.71
CA GLY A 129 12.80 -2.44 -6.10
C GLY A 129 11.80 -1.79 -7.06
N ASP A 130 11.69 -2.37 -8.26
CA ASP A 130 10.73 -1.93 -9.29
C ASP A 130 9.32 -2.54 -9.12
N ASN A 131 9.11 -3.30 -8.04
CA ASN A 131 7.92 -4.08 -7.78
C ASN A 131 6.64 -3.23 -7.78
N MET A 132 6.64 -2.10 -7.06
CA MET A 132 5.51 -1.18 -7.03
C MET A 132 5.23 -0.61 -8.43
N HIS A 133 6.27 -0.19 -9.17
CA HIS A 133 6.13 0.32 -10.54
C HIS A 133 5.49 -0.72 -11.48
N ARG A 134 5.97 -1.98 -11.44
CA ARG A 134 5.41 -3.09 -12.20
C ARG A 134 3.96 -3.36 -11.82
N TYR A 135 3.64 -3.36 -10.53
CA TYR A 135 2.28 -3.53 -10.02
C TYR A 135 1.34 -2.46 -10.56
N LEU A 136 1.70 -1.17 -10.44
CA LEU A 136 0.88 -0.06 -10.92
C LEU A 136 0.66 -0.12 -12.42
N LYS A 137 1.72 -0.38 -13.21
CA LYS A 137 1.59 -0.54 -14.66
C LYS A 137 0.66 -1.69 -15.02
N TRP A 138 0.73 -2.82 -14.32
CA TRP A 138 -0.21 -3.92 -14.54
C TRP A 138 -1.65 -3.56 -14.14
N ARG A 139 -1.82 -2.96 -12.95
CA ARG A 139 -3.12 -2.60 -12.35
C ARG A 139 -3.88 -1.59 -13.20
N PHE A 140 -3.16 -0.67 -13.85
CA PHE A 140 -3.73 0.44 -14.62
C PHE A 140 -3.47 0.36 -16.14
N ALA A 141 -2.83 -0.69 -16.67
CA ALA A 141 -2.52 -0.89 -18.11
C ALA A 141 -3.70 -0.70 -19.08
N GLY A 142 -4.94 -0.86 -18.61
CA GLY A 142 -6.17 -0.74 -19.42
C GLY A 142 -6.72 0.68 -19.55
N PHE A 143 -6.19 1.64 -18.81
CA PHE A 143 -6.64 3.03 -18.78
C PHE A 143 -5.59 3.87 -19.51
N LYS A 144 -5.81 4.15 -20.80
CA LYS A 144 -4.96 5.06 -21.56
C LYS A 144 -5.50 6.48 -21.43
N SER A 145 -4.92 7.24 -20.51
CA SER A 145 -4.81 8.71 -20.44
C SER A 145 -4.35 8.98 -19.02
N ASP A 146 -3.05 9.23 -18.84
CA ASP A 146 -2.42 9.75 -17.62
C ASP A 146 -2.69 8.93 -16.32
N ASN A 147 -1.69 8.15 -15.86
CA ASN A 147 -1.76 7.54 -14.52
C ASN A 147 -1.47 8.63 -13.49
N ASP A 148 -2.43 9.53 -13.34
CA ASP A 148 -2.37 10.64 -12.40
C ASP A 148 -2.76 10.13 -11.02
N PHE A 149 -1.83 10.26 -10.09
CA PHE A 149 -2.04 9.97 -8.69
C PHE A 149 -2.35 11.27 -7.94
N ASN A 150 -3.22 11.19 -6.94
CA ASN A 150 -3.48 12.31 -6.04
C ASN A 150 -2.28 12.57 -5.13
N GLY A 151 -1.56 11.53 -4.73
CA GLY A 151 -0.28 11.71 -4.06
C GLY A 151 0.58 10.46 -3.89
N PHE A 152 1.88 10.68 -3.82
CA PHE A 152 2.83 9.71 -3.27
C PHE A 152 3.16 10.13 -1.83
N ILE A 153 3.08 9.19 -0.90
CA ILE A 153 3.35 9.40 0.51
C ILE A 153 4.58 8.57 0.84
N ILE A 154 5.70 9.24 1.09
CA ILE A 154 6.95 8.64 1.53
C ILE A 154 6.98 8.78 3.04
N THR A 155 6.74 7.69 3.77
CA THR A 155 6.55 7.77 5.22
C THR A 155 7.79 8.26 5.93
N HIS A 156 8.99 7.86 5.50
CA HIS A 156 10.27 8.33 6.03
C HIS A 156 11.45 8.02 5.06
N PRO A 157 12.65 8.59 5.26
CA PRO A 157 13.74 8.51 4.28
C PRO A 157 14.64 7.27 4.49
N ASP A 158 14.02 6.09 4.54
CA ASP A 158 14.70 4.79 4.48
C ASP A 158 14.44 4.12 3.13
N GLN A 159 15.48 3.46 2.61
CA GLN A 159 15.54 3.11 1.19
C GLN A 159 14.49 2.08 0.78
N ASP A 160 14.17 1.17 1.69
CA ASP A 160 13.12 0.18 1.61
C ASP A 160 11.70 0.78 1.72
N HIS A 161 11.57 2.09 1.90
CA HIS A 161 10.28 2.78 1.78
C HIS A 161 10.18 3.59 0.49
N TYR A 162 11.25 4.27 0.08
CA TYR A 162 11.14 5.26 -1.00
C TYR A 162 11.79 4.86 -2.33
N PHE A 163 12.74 3.92 -2.36
CA PHE A 163 13.62 3.80 -3.53
C PHE A 163 12.89 3.30 -4.78
N GLY A 164 11.83 2.49 -4.62
CA GLY A 164 10.96 2.10 -5.72
C GLY A 164 10.23 3.25 -6.42
N PHE A 165 10.12 4.43 -5.78
CA PHE A 165 9.63 5.63 -6.47
C PHE A 165 10.59 6.12 -7.56
N SER A 166 11.87 5.72 -7.56
CA SER A 166 12.81 6.13 -8.61
C SER A 166 12.33 5.70 -10.01
N ASP A 167 11.80 4.49 -10.17
CA ASP A 167 11.26 4.04 -11.45
C ASP A 167 9.97 4.77 -11.83
N MET A 168 9.14 5.11 -10.84
CA MET A 168 7.90 5.86 -11.03
C MET A 168 8.16 7.31 -11.43
N VAL A 169 9.11 7.97 -10.76
CA VAL A 169 9.54 9.33 -11.07
C VAL A 169 10.18 9.38 -12.46
N ASN A 170 10.90 8.35 -12.89
CA ASN A 170 11.54 8.32 -14.21
C ASN A 170 10.60 7.89 -15.36
N ASP A 171 9.47 7.23 -15.08
CA ASP A 171 8.47 6.90 -16.10
C ASP A 171 7.66 8.14 -16.48
N ARG A 172 7.75 8.56 -17.75
CA ARG A 172 7.05 9.76 -18.26
C ARG A 172 5.52 9.65 -18.24
N ASN A 173 4.97 8.45 -18.09
CA ASN A 173 3.53 8.21 -18.07
C ASN A 173 2.93 8.20 -16.66
N ILE A 174 3.74 8.49 -15.64
CA ILE A 174 3.31 8.56 -14.25
C ILE A 174 3.45 10.01 -13.78
N SER A 175 2.41 10.54 -13.16
CA SER A 175 2.41 11.86 -12.55
C SER A 175 1.71 11.78 -11.19
N ALA A 176 2.03 12.69 -10.28
CA ALA A 176 1.30 12.81 -9.03
C ALA A 176 1.15 14.27 -8.63
N GLN A 177 -0.03 14.67 -8.18
CA GLN A 177 -0.27 16.04 -7.75
C GLN A 177 0.60 16.43 -6.54
N ASN A 178 0.84 15.47 -5.65
CA ASN A 178 1.61 15.65 -4.43
C ASN A 178 2.66 14.56 -4.25
N ILE A 179 3.84 14.92 -3.74
CA ILE A 179 4.75 14.02 -3.05
C ILE A 179 4.86 14.54 -1.62
N TRP A 180 4.35 13.76 -0.68
CA TRP A 180 4.45 14.03 0.74
C TRP A 180 5.59 13.24 1.36
N HIS A 181 6.36 13.87 2.25
CA HIS A 181 7.38 13.22 3.05
C HIS A 181 7.35 13.71 4.51
N ASN A 182 8.11 13.11 5.41
CA ASN A 182 8.07 13.46 6.83
C ASN A 182 8.89 14.70 7.25
N GLY A 183 9.29 15.55 6.29
CA GLY A 183 10.12 16.72 6.55
C GLY A 183 11.62 16.44 6.78
N ILE A 184 12.03 15.20 6.99
CA ILE A 184 13.45 14.83 7.16
C ILE A 184 14.04 14.53 5.79
N VAL A 185 15.09 15.26 5.39
CA VAL A 185 15.86 14.98 4.18
C VAL A 185 17.31 14.72 4.56
N GLU A 186 17.80 13.51 4.23
CA GLU A 186 19.18 13.14 4.53
C GLU A 186 20.18 14.07 3.84
N GLN A 187 21.16 14.55 4.59
CA GLN A 187 22.13 15.53 4.12
C GLN A 187 23.50 15.32 4.73
N PHE A 188 24.51 15.99 4.22
CA PHE A 188 25.83 16.12 4.82
C PHE A 188 25.87 17.40 5.66
N GLY A 189 26.57 17.35 6.78
CA GLY A 189 26.86 18.56 7.56
C GLY A 189 27.77 19.48 6.76
N VAL A 190 27.49 20.77 6.75
CA VAL A 190 28.36 21.78 6.14
C VAL A 190 28.76 22.78 7.22
N SER A 191 30.06 22.85 7.49
CA SER A 191 30.61 23.83 8.45
C SER A 191 30.60 25.26 7.89
N ALA A 192 30.81 26.26 8.75
CA ALA A 192 30.89 27.67 8.34
C ALA A 192 31.98 27.93 7.28
N SER A 193 33.09 27.18 7.29
CA SER A 193 34.14 27.25 6.27
C SER A 193 33.81 26.50 4.98
N GLY A 194 32.59 25.96 4.85
CA GLY A 194 32.12 25.22 3.69
C GLY A 194 32.63 23.78 3.59
N LYS A 195 33.30 23.25 4.63
CA LYS A 195 33.76 21.86 4.67
C LYS A 195 32.59 20.91 4.95
N GLN A 196 32.45 19.90 4.09
CA GLN A 196 31.46 18.84 4.19
C GLN A 196 31.86 17.80 5.25
N SER A 197 30.90 17.30 6.01
CA SER A 197 31.03 16.27 7.03
C SER A 197 29.96 15.19 6.85
N ALA A 198 30.38 13.93 6.98
CA ALA A 198 29.50 12.76 6.95
C ALA A 198 29.23 12.20 8.37
N ALA A 199 29.54 12.96 9.42
CA ALA A 199 29.28 12.53 10.80
C ALA A 199 27.76 12.28 10.99
N LYS A 200 27.40 11.10 11.52
CA LYS A 200 26.00 10.69 11.74
C LYS A 200 25.17 11.74 12.50
N SER A 201 25.80 12.47 13.43
CA SER A 201 25.16 13.54 14.20
C SER A 201 24.69 14.74 13.38
N LEU A 202 25.14 14.85 12.12
CA LEU A 202 24.85 15.95 11.20
C LEU A 202 24.07 15.47 9.96
N THR A 203 23.76 14.17 9.85
CA THR A 203 23.21 13.63 8.61
C THR A 203 21.72 13.90 8.40
N LEU A 204 21.05 14.43 9.43
CA LEU A 204 19.63 14.80 9.40
C LEU A 204 19.41 16.32 9.49
N GLY A 205 20.49 17.11 9.41
CA GLY A 205 20.44 18.57 9.51
C GLY A 205 20.79 19.14 10.89
N ASN A 206 20.44 20.40 11.08
CA ASN A 206 20.74 21.11 12.32
C ASN A 206 19.92 20.57 13.50
N THR A 207 20.55 20.60 14.68
CA THR A 207 19.90 20.21 15.94
C THR A 207 19.99 21.30 16.99
N LYS A 208 19.02 21.32 17.90
CA LYS A 208 19.00 22.19 19.07
C LYS A 208 18.59 21.40 20.31
N ILE A 209 19.19 21.70 21.46
CA ILE A 209 18.73 21.16 22.75
C ILE A 209 17.85 22.23 23.42
N ALA A 210 16.66 21.84 23.84
CA ALA A 210 15.74 22.66 24.62
C ALA A 210 15.12 21.80 25.72
N GLN A 211 15.12 22.30 26.97
CA GLN A 211 14.50 21.62 28.12
C GLN A 211 14.92 20.15 28.33
N GLY A 212 16.18 19.82 28.03
CA GLY A 212 16.72 18.46 28.15
C GLY A 212 16.39 17.51 26.99
N GLN A 213 15.68 17.98 25.97
CA GLN A 213 15.38 17.23 24.75
C GLN A 213 16.14 17.84 23.55
N LYS A 214 16.73 16.98 22.70
CA LYS A 214 17.33 17.38 21.43
C LYS A 214 16.29 17.31 20.31
N TYR A 215 16.35 18.25 19.38
CA TYR A 215 15.42 18.41 18.29
C TYR A 215 16.14 18.60 16.96
N LEU A 216 15.59 18.06 15.88
CA LEU A 216 15.87 18.44 14.49
C LEU A 216 15.13 19.73 14.17
N THR A 217 15.82 20.75 13.68
CA THR A 217 15.25 22.08 13.39
C THR A 217 15.41 22.52 11.93
N ASP A 218 15.97 21.65 11.10
CA ASP A 218 16.25 21.90 9.67
C ASP A 218 15.27 21.06 8.83
N LEU A 219 13.99 21.22 9.13
CA LEU A 219 12.91 20.51 8.46
C LEU A 219 12.71 21.08 7.04
N VAL A 220 12.47 20.18 6.09
CA VAL A 220 12.11 20.53 4.72
C VAL A 220 10.60 20.44 4.60
N ASP A 221 9.93 21.52 4.96
CA ASP A 221 8.47 21.57 5.10
C ASP A 221 7.72 21.87 3.80
N THR A 222 8.34 22.59 2.87
CA THR A 222 7.72 23.12 1.65
C THR A 222 8.53 22.79 0.40
N ASP A 223 7.88 22.82 -0.78
CA ASP A 223 8.56 22.66 -2.08
C ASP A 223 9.66 23.71 -2.28
N LYS A 224 9.45 24.92 -1.76
CA LYS A 224 10.46 25.97 -1.77
C LYS A 224 11.66 25.59 -0.88
N ALA A 225 11.43 25.14 0.35
CA ALA A 225 12.49 24.71 1.26
C ALA A 225 13.32 23.55 0.64
N LEU A 226 12.66 22.59 -0.01
CA LEU A 226 13.32 21.51 -0.74
C LEU A 226 14.22 22.06 -1.86
N ARG A 227 13.67 22.92 -2.73
CA ARG A 227 14.46 23.52 -3.81
C ARG A 227 15.63 24.35 -3.30
N ASP A 228 15.47 25.04 -2.17
CA ASP A 228 16.55 25.80 -1.55
C ASP A 228 17.64 24.89 -0.97
N LEU A 229 17.28 23.76 -0.35
CA LEU A 229 18.24 22.72 0.06
C LEU A 229 19.01 22.16 -1.14
N LEU A 230 18.30 21.84 -2.23
CA LEU A 230 18.89 21.21 -3.42
C LEU A 230 19.88 22.14 -4.17
N LYS A 231 19.74 23.46 -4.06
CA LYS A 231 20.69 24.44 -4.63
C LYS A 231 22.09 24.29 -4.04
N ASP A 232 22.19 24.01 -2.74
CA ASP A 232 23.48 23.74 -2.10
C ASP A 232 23.87 22.27 -2.28
N LYS A 233 24.50 21.98 -3.42
CA LYS A 233 25.01 20.63 -3.74
C LYS A 233 25.91 20.05 -2.64
N ARG A 234 26.58 20.87 -1.81
CA ARG A 234 27.42 20.37 -0.71
C ARG A 234 26.60 19.70 0.39
N ARG A 235 25.30 20.00 0.51
CA ARG A 235 24.42 19.35 1.49
C ARG A 235 24.00 17.95 1.06
N TRP A 236 24.06 17.58 -0.22
CA TRP A 236 23.50 16.29 -0.65
C TRP A 236 24.33 15.53 -1.70
N ILE A 237 25.34 16.15 -2.30
CA ILE A 237 26.31 15.50 -3.19
C ILE A 237 27.66 15.39 -2.48
N LYS A 238 28.20 14.18 -2.41
CA LYS A 238 29.50 13.92 -1.76
C LYS A 238 30.62 14.57 -2.57
N LYS A 239 31.36 15.50 -1.96
CA LYS A 239 32.40 16.30 -2.65
C LYS A 239 33.47 15.44 -3.32
N THR A 240 33.85 14.33 -2.70
CA THR A 240 34.96 13.49 -3.18
C THR A 240 34.60 12.58 -4.34
N THR A 241 33.34 12.15 -4.45
CA THR A 241 32.92 11.18 -5.47
C THR A 241 31.91 11.73 -6.46
N GLY A 242 31.28 12.88 -6.18
CA GLY A 242 30.16 13.39 -6.96
C GLY A 242 28.86 12.61 -6.76
N ASN A 243 28.84 11.58 -5.90
CA ASN A 243 27.65 10.76 -5.70
C ASN A 243 26.62 11.50 -4.82
N PRO A 244 25.35 11.58 -5.24
CA PRO A 244 24.29 12.11 -4.40
C PRO A 244 23.94 11.13 -3.28
N LYS A 245 23.47 11.67 -2.15
CA LYS A 245 22.63 10.92 -1.21
C LYS A 245 21.35 10.51 -1.95
N ARG A 246 20.90 9.28 -1.71
CA ARG A 246 19.84 8.65 -2.50
C ARG A 246 18.51 9.39 -2.36
N PHE A 247 18.09 9.72 -1.14
CA PHE A 247 16.81 10.38 -0.90
C PHE A 247 16.70 11.79 -1.52
N PRO A 248 17.60 12.76 -1.22
CA PRO A 248 17.58 14.04 -1.92
C PRO A 248 17.82 13.92 -3.43
N GLY A 249 18.53 12.89 -3.89
CA GLY A 249 18.65 12.55 -5.31
C GLY A 249 17.30 12.25 -5.96
N LEU A 250 16.51 11.35 -5.36
CA LEU A 250 15.14 11.04 -5.80
C LEU A 250 14.27 12.31 -5.85
N LEU A 251 14.32 13.11 -4.78
CA LEU A 251 13.53 14.35 -4.72
C LEU A 251 13.97 15.36 -5.79
N ASN A 252 15.26 15.46 -6.08
CA ASN A 252 15.77 16.27 -7.19
C ASN A 252 15.25 15.78 -8.55
N ASP A 253 15.23 14.47 -8.77
CA ASP A 253 14.67 13.88 -10.00
C ASP A 253 13.18 14.21 -10.13
N ALA A 254 12.42 14.16 -9.03
CA ALA A 254 11.01 14.56 -9.02
C ALA A 254 10.80 16.06 -9.26
N VAL A 255 11.64 16.93 -8.69
CA VAL A 255 11.60 18.39 -8.93
C VAL A 255 11.86 18.71 -10.41
N THR A 256 12.75 17.96 -11.06
CA THR A 256 13.18 18.20 -12.44
C THR A 256 12.35 17.44 -13.48
N ALA A 257 11.54 16.47 -13.07
CA ALA A 257 10.62 15.73 -13.91
C ALA A 257 9.52 16.65 -14.49
N LYS A 258 9.52 16.80 -15.81
CA LYS A 258 8.58 17.67 -16.54
C LYS A 258 7.86 16.92 -17.65
N ASP A 259 6.64 17.37 -17.92
CA ASP A 259 5.92 17.14 -19.17
C ASP A 259 5.72 18.51 -19.86
N GLY A 260 6.42 18.69 -20.98
CA GLY A 260 6.61 19.99 -21.60
C GLY A 260 7.17 21.03 -20.61
N ARG A 261 6.36 22.05 -20.29
CA ARG A 261 6.72 23.12 -19.34
C ARG A 261 6.24 22.88 -17.91
N LYS A 262 5.37 21.89 -17.67
CA LYS A 262 4.78 21.62 -16.36
C LYS A 262 5.61 20.57 -15.62
N ARG A 263 5.76 20.71 -14.29
CA ARG A 263 6.33 19.65 -13.45
C ARG A 263 5.31 18.52 -13.33
N ARG A 264 5.76 17.26 -13.45
CA ARG A 264 4.91 16.08 -13.19
C ARG A 264 4.59 15.88 -11.71
N PHE A 265 5.43 16.47 -10.85
CA PHE A 265 5.29 16.47 -9.39
C PHE A 265 5.39 17.92 -8.89
N PRO A 266 4.30 18.70 -8.98
CA PRO A 266 4.33 20.14 -8.72
C PRO A 266 4.45 20.49 -7.23
N ASN A 267 3.91 19.65 -6.33
CA ASN A 267 3.91 19.88 -4.89
C ASN A 267 4.72 18.79 -4.19
N ILE A 268 5.89 19.14 -3.65
CA ILE A 268 6.71 18.23 -2.83
C ILE A 268 6.91 18.87 -1.46
N GLN A 269 6.33 18.30 -0.42
CA GLN A 269 6.25 18.98 0.88
C GLN A 269 6.10 18.01 2.06
N MET A 270 6.27 18.53 3.27
CA MET A 270 6.05 17.76 4.48
C MET A 270 4.56 17.47 4.70
N LEU A 271 4.25 16.29 5.21
CA LEU A 271 2.94 15.95 5.75
C LEU A 271 3.10 15.55 7.22
N SER A 272 2.31 16.13 8.11
CA SER A 272 2.45 15.98 9.57
C SER A 272 1.22 16.56 10.29
N THR A 273 1.22 16.52 11.62
CA THR A 273 0.14 17.11 12.45
C THR A 273 -0.03 18.63 12.31
N LYS A 274 0.86 19.33 11.59
CA LYS A 274 0.77 20.78 11.32
C LYS A 274 0.72 21.14 9.83
N HIS A 275 0.84 20.16 8.94
CA HIS A 275 1.01 20.38 7.50
C HIS A 275 -0.10 19.75 6.64
N GLY A 276 -1.08 19.07 7.25
CA GLY A 276 -2.31 18.66 6.57
C GLY A 276 -3.40 19.75 6.57
N GLU A 277 -4.61 19.35 6.23
CA GLU A 277 -5.82 20.15 6.42
C GLU A 277 -6.18 20.16 7.91
N ILE A 278 -6.23 21.35 8.53
CA ILE A 278 -6.40 21.49 9.97
C ILE A 278 -7.88 21.64 10.32
N HIS A 279 -8.36 20.77 11.20
CA HIS A 279 -9.68 20.76 11.80
C HIS A 279 -9.57 20.78 13.34
N PRO A 280 -10.64 21.09 14.08
CA PRO A 280 -10.65 21.03 15.54
C PRO A 280 -10.21 19.65 16.09
N GLU A 281 -10.53 18.57 15.39
CA GLU A 281 -10.23 17.19 15.75
C GLU A 281 -8.79 16.78 15.42
N GLY A 282 -8.06 17.57 14.63
CA GLY A 282 -6.67 17.32 14.27
C GLY A 282 -6.33 17.66 12.83
N SER A 283 -5.22 17.09 12.34
CA SER A 283 -4.77 17.29 10.97
C SER A 283 -5.17 16.11 10.09
N PHE A 284 -5.60 16.40 8.87
CA PHE A 284 -6.09 15.42 7.91
C PHE A 284 -5.38 15.52 6.57
N LEU A 285 -5.36 14.43 5.81
CA LEU A 285 -4.93 14.48 4.42
C LEU A 285 -5.84 15.47 3.66
N PRO A 286 -5.30 16.40 2.85
CA PRO A 286 -6.12 17.38 2.16
C PRO A 286 -7.27 16.75 1.35
N GLY A 287 -8.50 17.20 1.62
CA GLY A 287 -9.75 16.67 1.02
C GLY A 287 -10.40 15.52 1.81
N TYR A 288 -9.76 15.01 2.86
CA TYR A 288 -10.25 13.88 3.67
C TYR A 288 -10.38 14.26 5.15
N GLY A 289 -10.91 15.45 5.42
CA GLY A 289 -11.36 15.86 6.74
C GLY A 289 -12.60 15.07 7.23
N PRO A 290 -13.06 15.32 8.46
CA PRO A 290 -14.22 14.62 9.04
C PRO A 290 -15.53 14.83 8.24
N ASP A 291 -15.66 15.96 7.55
CA ASP A 291 -16.84 16.32 6.76
C ASP A 291 -16.79 15.81 5.29
N ASN A 292 -15.86 14.91 4.96
CA ASN A 292 -15.74 14.35 3.62
C ASN A 292 -17.07 13.70 3.17
N ALA A 293 -17.54 14.05 1.97
CA ALA A 293 -18.87 13.69 1.48
C ALA A 293 -19.11 12.17 1.31
N ASP A 294 -18.04 11.40 1.10
CA ASP A 294 -18.10 9.94 0.97
C ASP A 294 -17.99 9.23 2.33
N GLY A 295 -17.83 9.97 3.42
CA GLY A 295 -17.63 9.45 4.76
C GLY A 295 -16.25 8.83 4.95
N CYS A 296 -15.24 9.28 4.18
CA CYS A 296 -13.86 8.83 4.26
C CYS A 296 -12.97 9.96 4.81
N ALA A 297 -12.51 9.81 6.06
CA ALA A 297 -11.56 10.72 6.69
C ALA A 297 -10.19 10.06 6.82
N ILE A 298 -9.10 10.78 6.59
CA ILE A 298 -7.73 10.27 6.71
C ILE A 298 -6.95 11.22 7.62
N GLN A 299 -6.89 10.89 8.91
CA GLN A 299 -6.22 11.69 9.93
C GLN A 299 -4.71 11.42 9.91
N ILE A 300 -3.92 12.48 10.08
CA ILE A 300 -2.47 12.42 10.22
C ILE A 300 -2.11 12.42 11.70
N LEU A 301 -1.57 11.30 12.19
CA LEU A 301 -1.19 11.14 13.60
C LEU A 301 0.29 11.44 13.87
N GLY A 302 1.10 11.48 12.82
CA GLY A 302 2.55 11.72 12.91
C GLY A 302 3.12 12.13 11.54
N PRO A 303 4.28 12.78 11.50
CA PRO A 303 5.09 13.23 12.64
C PRO A 303 4.37 14.29 13.49
N VAL A 304 4.62 14.28 14.81
CA VAL A 304 4.16 15.36 15.69
C VAL A 304 5.18 16.49 15.64
N VAL A 305 4.79 17.62 15.05
CA VAL A 305 5.63 18.81 15.00
C VAL A 305 5.53 19.58 16.32
N GLU A 306 6.68 19.83 16.93
CA GLU A 306 6.83 20.61 18.15
C GLU A 306 7.39 22.00 17.83
N GLU A 307 7.04 23.01 18.63
CA GLU A 307 7.52 24.38 18.46
C GLU A 307 8.65 24.69 19.42
N ILE A 308 9.86 24.91 18.90
CA ILE A 308 11.05 25.21 19.70
C ILE A 308 11.55 26.60 19.35
N THR A 309 11.39 27.54 20.29
CA THR A 309 11.73 28.97 20.10
C THR A 309 11.09 29.60 18.86
N GLY A 310 9.83 29.24 18.58
CA GLY A 310 9.06 29.74 17.44
C GLY A 310 9.48 29.15 16.09
N SER A 311 10.07 27.97 16.09
CA SER A 311 10.42 27.23 14.87
C SER A 311 9.95 25.77 14.97
N PRO A 312 9.38 25.21 13.89
CA PRO A 312 8.93 23.83 13.87
C PRO A 312 10.13 22.88 13.99
N ALA A 313 9.96 21.85 14.79
CA ALA A 313 11.01 20.91 15.11
C ALA A 313 10.46 19.50 15.35
N LEU A 314 11.32 18.50 15.16
CA LEU A 314 11.03 17.10 15.50
C LEU A 314 12.02 16.62 16.55
N ARG A 315 11.55 16.08 17.68
CA ARG A 315 12.46 15.54 18.71
C ARG A 315 13.32 14.40 18.18
N THR A 316 14.53 14.24 18.70
CA THR A 316 15.37 13.08 18.39
C THR A 316 15.03 11.91 19.30
N PHE A 317 15.18 10.69 18.77
CA PHE A 317 15.01 9.46 19.54
C PHE A 317 16.35 8.80 19.83
N SER A 318 16.49 8.22 21.02
CA SER A 318 17.62 7.38 21.42
C SER A 318 17.36 5.91 21.11
N LYS A 319 18.41 5.10 21.18
CA LYS A 319 18.34 3.64 20.99
C LYS A 319 17.35 2.96 21.93
N LYS A 320 17.26 3.43 23.18
CA LYS A 320 16.27 2.99 24.18
C LYS A 320 15.21 4.08 24.38
N PRO A 321 13.94 3.71 24.67
CA PRO A 321 12.90 4.66 25.02
C PRO A 321 13.29 5.52 26.22
N ARG A 322 13.06 6.83 26.11
CA ARG A 322 13.22 7.82 27.19
C ARG A 322 12.22 8.93 26.98
N GLU A 323 11.72 9.50 28.08
CA GLU A 323 10.82 10.66 28.03
C GLU A 323 11.49 11.86 27.35
N LYS A 324 12.75 12.12 27.74
CA LYS A 324 13.62 13.13 27.15
C LYS A 324 15.00 12.55 26.85
N THR A 325 15.61 13.01 25.76
CA THR A 325 16.96 12.60 25.40
C THR A 325 17.73 13.71 24.68
N THR A 326 19.03 13.82 24.98
CA THR A 326 19.97 14.64 24.21
C THR A 326 20.76 13.82 23.19
N GLU A 327 20.49 12.51 23.08
CA GLU A 327 21.09 11.61 22.10
C GLU A 327 20.34 11.69 20.76
N LEU A 328 21.02 11.29 19.68
CA LEU A 328 20.42 11.13 18.35
C LEU A 328 20.83 9.77 17.81
N ASP A 329 19.88 8.85 17.73
CA ASP A 329 19.99 7.67 16.87
C ASP A 329 19.29 7.97 15.55
N THR A 330 20.04 7.93 14.46
CA THR A 330 19.54 8.34 13.14
C THR A 330 18.44 7.41 12.62
N GLY A 331 18.55 6.11 12.87
CA GLY A 331 17.53 5.14 12.43
C GLY A 331 16.25 5.31 13.25
N LYS A 332 16.37 5.31 14.58
CA LYS A 332 15.23 5.55 15.48
C LYS A 332 14.51 6.87 15.19
N THR A 333 15.28 7.91 14.85
CA THR A 333 14.72 9.23 14.57
C THR A 333 14.02 9.31 13.21
N LYS A 334 14.61 8.72 12.15
CA LYS A 334 13.94 8.67 10.84
C LYS A 334 12.64 7.86 10.91
N ASN A 335 12.73 6.64 11.43
CA ASN A 335 11.64 5.67 11.46
C ASN A 335 10.54 6.13 12.44
N GLY A 336 10.94 6.65 13.59
CA GLY A 336 10.04 7.17 14.62
C GLY A 336 9.23 8.39 14.22
N HIS A 337 9.66 9.11 13.19
CA HIS A 337 8.91 10.19 12.55
C HIS A 337 8.35 9.74 11.20
N SER A 338 7.89 8.50 11.10
CA SER A 338 7.08 8.11 9.94
C SER A 338 5.82 8.97 9.84
N ILE A 339 5.36 9.24 8.62
CA ILE A 339 3.99 9.70 8.41
C ILE A 339 3.04 8.60 8.87
N LEU A 340 2.16 8.93 9.80
CA LEU A 340 1.16 8.00 10.33
C LEU A 340 -0.22 8.43 9.88
N LEU A 341 -0.99 7.50 9.34
CA LEU A 341 -2.35 7.76 8.85
C LEU A 341 -3.36 6.86 9.54
N LYS A 342 -4.41 7.44 10.09
CA LYS A 342 -5.63 6.72 10.50
C LYS A 342 -6.73 7.04 9.51
N LEU A 343 -7.06 6.05 8.69
CA LEU A 343 -8.18 6.11 7.76
C LEU A 343 -9.44 5.63 8.48
N ASN A 344 -10.50 6.44 8.46
CA ASN A 344 -11.84 6.05 8.87
C ASN A 344 -12.77 6.15 7.65
N TYR A 345 -13.38 5.05 7.25
CA TYR A 345 -14.39 5.01 6.22
C TYR A 345 -15.67 4.39 6.79
N LYS A 346 -16.61 5.27 7.15
CA LYS A 346 -17.82 4.90 7.92
C LYS A 346 -17.44 4.10 9.17
N ASP A 347 -17.82 2.83 9.25
CA ASP A 347 -17.61 1.96 10.41
C ASP A 347 -16.26 1.21 10.36
N VAL A 348 -15.41 1.48 9.37
CA VAL A 348 -14.12 0.78 9.18
C VAL A 348 -12.95 1.73 9.42
N SER A 349 -12.00 1.29 10.23
CA SER A 349 -10.79 2.04 10.57
C SER A 349 -9.52 1.27 10.24
N VAL A 350 -8.53 1.96 9.66
CA VAL A 350 -7.25 1.40 9.23
C VAL A 350 -6.08 2.28 9.69
N LEU A 351 -5.07 1.69 10.31
CA LEU A 351 -3.83 2.38 10.68
C LEU A 351 -2.68 2.04 9.73
N PHE A 352 -2.03 3.06 9.19
CA PHE A 352 -0.72 2.97 8.54
C PHE A 352 0.34 3.47 9.52
N GLY A 353 1.00 2.55 10.22
CA GLY A 353 1.91 2.85 11.33
C GLY A 353 3.36 3.17 10.93
N GLY A 354 3.70 3.13 9.64
CA GLY A 354 5.08 3.27 9.16
C GLY A 354 6.05 2.37 9.92
N ASP A 355 7.19 2.94 10.34
CA ASP A 355 8.24 2.25 11.08
C ASP A 355 8.40 2.79 12.51
N LEU A 356 7.27 3.02 13.17
CA LEU A 356 7.32 3.33 14.59
C LEU A 356 8.16 2.30 15.35
N ASN A 357 9.00 2.84 16.21
CA ASN A 357 9.80 2.07 17.15
C ASN A 357 9.36 2.42 18.58
N SER A 358 9.75 1.59 19.53
CA SER A 358 9.40 1.74 20.95
C SER A 358 9.57 3.17 21.50
N SER A 359 10.62 3.90 21.09
CA SER A 359 10.85 5.27 21.57
C SER A 359 9.79 6.25 21.05
N ALA A 360 9.38 6.08 19.80
CA ALA A 360 8.37 6.90 19.15
C ALA A 360 6.96 6.53 19.59
N GLU A 361 6.66 5.23 19.76
CA GLU A 361 5.37 4.78 20.30
C GLU A 361 5.10 5.36 21.69
N MET A 362 6.07 5.28 22.60
CA MET A 362 5.95 5.88 23.94
C MET A 362 5.77 7.40 23.86
N PHE A 363 6.48 8.08 22.95
CA PHE A 363 6.30 9.52 22.78
C PHE A 363 4.88 9.84 22.30
N LEU A 364 4.36 9.11 21.32
CA LEU A 364 3.01 9.32 20.79
C LEU A 364 1.94 9.03 21.85
N LEU A 365 2.06 7.92 22.58
CA LEU A 365 1.16 7.62 23.69
C LEU A 365 1.15 8.75 24.72
N GLY A 366 2.32 9.22 25.17
CA GLY A 366 2.42 10.35 26.08
C GLY A 366 1.85 11.65 25.49
N ASN A 367 2.13 11.94 24.22
CA ASN A 367 1.66 13.14 23.54
C ASN A 367 0.14 13.20 23.39
N TYR A 368 -0.50 12.10 23.01
CA TYR A 368 -1.94 12.06 22.76
C TYR A 368 -2.78 11.85 24.02
N THR A 369 -2.19 11.36 25.11
CA THR A 369 -2.90 11.13 26.38
C THR A 369 -2.55 12.12 27.47
N SER A 370 -1.43 12.84 27.36
CA SER A 370 -0.81 13.63 28.43
C SER A 370 -0.46 12.84 29.70
N LEU A 371 -0.39 11.50 29.61
CA LEU A 371 -0.04 10.62 30.72
C LEU A 371 1.49 10.42 30.82
N PRO A 372 2.03 10.15 32.04
CA PRO A 372 3.45 9.92 32.26
C PRO A 372 3.87 8.49 31.84
N VAL A 373 3.69 8.14 30.57
CA VAL A 373 3.83 6.76 30.06
C VAL A 373 5.20 6.13 30.28
N TYR A 374 6.25 6.93 30.50
CA TYR A 374 7.60 6.45 30.78
C TYR A 374 7.83 6.06 32.24
N ASP A 375 6.90 6.38 33.15
CA ASP A 375 6.95 6.01 34.56
C ASP A 375 5.77 5.07 34.92
N PRO A 376 6.00 3.73 34.90
CA PRO A 376 4.95 2.76 35.20
C PRO A 376 4.52 2.77 36.67
N THR A 377 5.23 3.50 37.55
CA THR A 377 4.81 3.69 38.96
C THR A 377 3.76 4.79 39.10
N GLN A 378 3.64 5.67 38.11
CA GLN A 378 2.70 6.80 38.12
C GLN A 378 1.44 6.54 37.32
N VAL A 379 1.50 5.71 36.26
CA VAL A 379 0.35 5.39 35.43
C VAL A 379 0.31 3.91 35.10
N ARG A 380 -0.88 3.31 35.20
CA ARG A 380 -1.08 1.91 34.86
C ARG A 380 -1.22 1.70 33.36
N THR A 381 -0.84 0.51 32.88
CA THR A 381 -0.98 0.10 31.47
C THR A 381 -2.40 0.30 30.94
N ASP A 382 -3.40 -0.15 31.67
CA ASP A 382 -4.81 -0.07 31.24
C ASP A 382 -5.32 1.37 31.16
N GLU A 383 -4.80 2.26 32.00
CA GLU A 383 -5.11 3.69 31.94
C GLU A 383 -4.55 4.34 30.66
N VAL A 384 -3.28 4.06 30.33
CA VAL A 384 -2.65 4.52 29.07
C VAL A 384 -3.42 3.99 27.86
N VAL A 385 -3.72 2.68 27.85
CA VAL A 385 -4.45 2.02 26.75
C VAL A 385 -5.84 2.63 26.56
N ASN A 386 -6.60 2.80 27.64
CA ASN A 386 -7.95 3.36 27.56
C ASN A 386 -7.95 4.81 27.07
N ALA A 387 -6.99 5.63 27.51
CA ALA A 387 -6.86 7.01 27.07
C ALA A 387 -6.42 7.13 25.60
N ALA A 388 -5.55 6.23 25.13
CA ALA A 388 -5.00 6.27 23.78
C ALA A 388 -5.89 5.59 22.72
N LYS A 389 -6.81 4.70 23.13
CA LYS A 389 -7.65 3.90 22.24
C LYS A 389 -8.51 4.72 21.26
N PRO A 390 -9.12 5.86 21.63
CA PRO A 390 -9.85 6.70 20.68
C PRO A 390 -8.96 7.17 19.51
N THR A 391 -7.68 7.44 19.77
CA THR A 391 -6.72 7.89 18.77
C THR A 391 -6.18 6.74 17.94
N PHE A 392 -5.64 5.68 18.55
CA PHE A 392 -4.90 4.64 17.83
C PHE A 392 -5.65 3.34 17.59
N GLY A 393 -6.76 3.10 18.29
CA GLY A 393 -7.58 1.92 18.11
C GLY A 393 -8.17 1.86 16.71
N VAL A 394 -8.02 0.71 16.05
CA VAL A 394 -8.46 0.46 14.67
C VAL A 394 -8.99 -0.96 14.44
N ASP A 395 -9.59 -1.21 13.28
CA ASP A 395 -10.00 -2.55 12.87
C ASP A 395 -8.88 -3.30 12.17
N ILE A 396 -8.10 -2.59 11.37
CA ILE A 396 -7.00 -3.14 10.59
C ILE A 396 -5.76 -2.28 10.80
N ALA A 397 -4.61 -2.91 11.01
CA ALA A 397 -3.34 -2.20 11.11
C ALA A 397 -2.33 -2.74 10.10
N LYS A 398 -1.54 -1.85 9.50
CA LYS A 398 -0.22 -2.23 8.99
C LYS A 398 0.73 -2.32 10.18
N SER A 399 1.38 -3.47 10.36
CA SER A 399 2.37 -3.67 11.43
C SER A 399 3.50 -2.66 11.29
N CYS A 400 3.94 -2.05 12.39
CA CYS A 400 5.10 -1.15 12.35
C CYS A 400 6.36 -1.91 11.89
N HIS A 401 7.24 -1.22 11.15
CA HIS A 401 8.63 -1.63 10.90
C HIS A 401 8.77 -3.07 10.40
N HIS A 402 8.00 -3.40 9.35
CA HIS A 402 7.96 -4.71 8.70
C HIS A 402 7.69 -5.92 9.63
N GLY A 403 7.21 -5.69 10.86
CA GLY A 403 7.10 -6.73 11.88
C GLY A 403 8.36 -6.91 12.74
N SER A 404 9.12 -5.83 12.96
CA SER A 404 10.24 -5.76 13.90
C SER A 404 9.84 -6.05 15.34
N ALA A 405 10.81 -6.45 16.16
CA ALA A 405 10.68 -6.69 17.61
C ALA A 405 10.73 -5.39 18.44
N ASP A 406 10.84 -4.24 17.79
CA ASP A 406 11.05 -2.94 18.41
C ASP A 406 9.74 -2.17 18.59
N PHE A 407 8.84 -2.73 19.40
CA PHE A 407 7.53 -2.18 19.72
C PHE A 407 7.29 -2.21 21.24
N THR A 408 6.19 -1.61 21.66
CA THR A 408 5.67 -1.64 23.03
C THR A 408 4.34 -2.35 23.11
N ASP A 409 4.14 -3.14 24.17
CA ASP A 409 2.86 -3.81 24.42
C ASP A 409 1.73 -2.79 24.57
N HIS A 410 1.97 -1.64 25.23
CA HIS A 410 0.99 -0.55 25.35
C HIS A 410 0.44 -0.13 24.00
N PHE A 411 1.31 0.04 22.99
CA PHE A 411 0.88 0.49 21.68
C PHE A 411 0.07 -0.60 20.96
N LEU A 412 0.52 -1.86 21.00
CA LEU A 412 -0.22 -2.98 20.41
C LEU A 412 -1.58 -3.20 21.06
N GLU A 413 -1.66 -3.15 22.39
CA GLU A 413 -2.90 -3.23 23.16
C GLU A 413 -3.85 -2.06 22.86
N THR A 414 -3.31 -0.87 22.60
CA THR A 414 -4.10 0.30 22.19
C THR A 414 -4.66 0.14 20.78
N VAL A 415 -3.82 -0.29 19.83
CA VAL A 415 -4.19 -0.49 18.43
C VAL A 415 -5.30 -1.53 18.31
N ASN A 416 -5.20 -2.65 19.04
CA ASN A 416 -6.23 -3.67 19.20
C ASN A 416 -6.95 -4.06 17.88
N ALA A 417 -6.16 -4.28 16.83
CA ALA A 417 -6.67 -4.58 15.50
C ALA A 417 -7.24 -5.99 15.43
N ALA A 418 -8.30 -6.20 14.64
CA ALA A 418 -8.83 -7.52 14.32
C ALA A 418 -8.01 -8.22 13.22
N ALA A 419 -7.32 -7.43 12.39
CA ALA A 419 -6.39 -7.93 11.40
C ALA A 419 -5.14 -7.03 11.33
N THR A 420 -3.98 -7.65 11.23
CA THR A 420 -2.71 -6.96 11.00
C THR A 420 -2.08 -7.45 9.70
N VAL A 421 -1.67 -6.52 8.84
CA VAL A 421 -0.89 -6.81 7.63
C VAL A 421 0.56 -6.43 7.88
N ILE A 422 1.46 -7.36 7.60
CA ILE A 422 2.91 -7.20 7.67
C ILE A 422 3.43 -7.12 6.25
N SER A 423 3.97 -5.96 5.86
CA SER A 423 4.75 -5.83 4.65
C SER A 423 6.19 -6.22 4.98
N SER A 424 6.60 -7.39 4.49
CA SER A 424 7.95 -7.96 4.64
C SER A 424 8.36 -8.67 3.34
N GLY A 425 9.65 -9.00 3.22
CA GLY A 425 10.15 -9.81 2.12
C GLY A 425 11.59 -10.29 2.30
N ASP A 426 11.98 -11.23 1.44
CA ASP A 426 13.31 -11.81 1.44
C ASP A 426 14.45 -10.77 1.32
N ASN A 427 15.61 -11.12 1.90
CA ASN A 427 16.87 -10.36 1.87
C ASN A 427 16.97 -9.20 2.89
N GLU A 428 16.12 -9.20 3.91
CA GLU A 428 16.23 -8.39 5.14
C GLU A 428 17.38 -8.89 6.04
N SER A 429 18.27 -8.02 6.53
CA SER A 429 19.32 -8.41 7.49
C SER A 429 18.82 -8.68 8.92
N HIS A 430 17.57 -8.34 9.19
CA HIS A 430 16.92 -8.33 10.50
C HIS A 430 15.92 -9.47 10.74
N ALA A 431 15.68 -10.33 9.73
CA ALA A 431 14.75 -11.46 9.78
C ALA A 431 13.33 -11.07 10.23
N HIS A 432 12.72 -10.12 9.51
CA HIS A 432 11.33 -9.73 9.71
C HIS A 432 10.38 -10.64 8.90
N PRO A 433 9.13 -10.88 9.37
CA PRO A 433 8.64 -10.54 10.71
C PRO A 433 9.28 -11.40 11.80
N ARG A 434 9.43 -10.82 13.00
CA ARG A 434 10.02 -11.52 14.16
C ARG A 434 8.99 -12.39 14.86
N SER A 435 9.44 -13.50 15.46
CA SER A 435 8.57 -14.45 16.15
C SER A 435 7.84 -13.86 17.36
N ASP A 436 8.51 -12.98 18.11
CA ASP A 436 7.93 -12.27 19.25
C ASP A 436 6.87 -11.25 18.80
N THR A 437 7.10 -10.54 17.69
CA THR A 437 6.08 -9.67 17.08
C THR A 437 4.84 -10.46 16.66
N LEU A 438 5.00 -11.61 15.99
CA LEU A 438 3.87 -12.46 15.62
C LEU A 438 3.09 -12.95 16.85
N GLY A 439 3.80 -13.33 17.92
CA GLY A 439 3.18 -13.70 19.20
C GLY A 439 2.41 -12.55 19.84
N ALA A 440 3.00 -11.37 19.90
CA ALA A 440 2.40 -10.16 20.46
C ALA A 440 1.16 -9.70 19.69
N LEU A 441 1.21 -9.71 18.34
CA LEU A 441 0.05 -9.40 17.49
C LEU A 441 -1.10 -10.39 17.68
N GLY A 442 -0.77 -11.67 17.90
CA GLY A 442 -1.76 -12.69 18.24
C GLY A 442 -2.36 -12.51 19.62
N HIS A 443 -1.56 -12.06 20.60
CA HIS A 443 -1.97 -11.87 22.00
C HIS A 443 -2.80 -10.59 22.20
N HIS A 444 -2.36 -9.47 21.65
CA HIS A 444 -2.95 -8.14 21.84
C HIS A 444 -4.02 -7.78 20.79
N GLY A 445 -4.08 -8.55 19.71
CA GLY A 445 -5.08 -8.40 18.67
C GLY A 445 -6.50 -8.72 19.14
N ARG A 446 -7.49 -8.22 18.40
CA ARG A 446 -8.90 -8.31 18.78
C ARG A 446 -9.53 -9.63 18.33
N GLY A 447 -10.25 -10.25 19.26
CA GLY A 447 -11.02 -11.47 19.03
C GLY A 447 -10.24 -12.75 19.34
N ALA A 448 -10.93 -13.90 19.35
CA ALA A 448 -10.32 -15.18 19.71
C ALA A 448 -9.24 -15.68 18.74
N ARG A 449 -9.20 -15.12 17.52
CA ARG A 449 -8.19 -15.36 16.49
C ARG A 449 -7.92 -14.07 15.73
N SER A 450 -7.03 -13.24 16.25
CA SER A 450 -6.48 -12.11 15.52
C SER A 450 -5.88 -12.60 14.19
N LEU A 451 -6.22 -11.94 13.08
CA LEU A 451 -5.70 -12.31 11.77
C LEU A 451 -4.36 -11.64 11.53
N ILE A 452 -3.35 -12.41 11.13
CA ILE A 452 -2.05 -11.87 10.73
C ILE A 452 -1.81 -12.27 9.28
N PHE A 453 -1.59 -11.28 8.42
CA PHE A 453 -1.21 -11.46 7.02
C PHE A 453 0.22 -10.98 6.83
N SER A 454 0.98 -11.64 5.98
CA SER A 454 2.31 -11.18 5.55
C SER A 454 2.41 -11.26 4.04
N THR A 455 2.96 -10.21 3.42
CA THR A 455 3.21 -10.20 1.96
C THR A 455 4.15 -11.31 1.55
N GLU A 456 5.15 -11.59 2.38
CA GLU A 456 6.11 -12.68 2.19
C GLU A 456 5.48 -14.06 2.38
N LEU A 457 4.67 -14.26 3.43
CA LEU A 457 3.99 -15.56 3.62
C LEU A 457 2.92 -15.83 2.56
N ALA A 458 2.32 -14.79 2.00
CA ALA A 458 1.38 -14.89 0.88
C ALA A 458 2.10 -14.96 -0.48
N ARG A 459 3.42 -14.74 -0.52
CA ARG A 459 4.22 -14.90 -1.73
C ARG A 459 4.27 -16.38 -2.05
N SER A 460 3.90 -16.69 -3.29
CA SER A 460 3.66 -18.06 -3.75
C SER A 460 4.54 -18.38 -4.95
N THR A 461 5.77 -17.89 -4.95
CA THR A 461 6.57 -17.88 -6.17
C THR A 461 8.05 -18.03 -5.91
N ASP A 462 8.70 -18.90 -6.70
CA ASP A 462 10.15 -19.01 -6.81
C ASP A 462 10.75 -17.78 -7.50
N GLU A 463 10.56 -16.58 -6.95
CA GLU A 463 11.13 -15.35 -7.50
C GLU A 463 12.68 -15.35 -7.45
N PHE A 464 13.26 -16.32 -6.74
CA PHE A 464 14.71 -16.56 -6.65
C PHE A 464 15.21 -17.78 -7.42
N SER A 465 14.55 -18.22 -8.51
CA SER A 465 15.29 -19.00 -9.52
C SER A 465 16.48 -18.15 -9.96
N LYS A 466 17.71 -18.68 -9.88
CA LYS A 466 19.01 -17.98 -10.10
C LYS A 466 18.89 -16.82 -11.10
N ARG A 467 19.52 -15.67 -10.79
CA ARG A 467 19.46 -14.41 -11.58
C ARG A 467 19.52 -14.61 -13.11
N GLU A 468 20.28 -15.61 -13.55
CA GLU A 468 20.50 -16.04 -14.94
C GLU A 468 19.24 -16.58 -15.65
N ASP A 469 18.27 -17.12 -14.92
CA ASP A 469 17.05 -17.74 -15.43
C ASP A 469 15.83 -16.78 -15.46
N SER A 470 15.99 -15.55 -14.96
CA SER A 470 14.89 -14.57 -14.94
C SER A 470 14.57 -14.05 -16.35
N PRO A 471 13.27 -13.91 -16.73
CA PRO A 471 12.91 -13.32 -18.00
C PRO A 471 13.46 -11.90 -18.18
N LEU A 472 13.61 -11.12 -17.10
CA LEU A 472 14.31 -9.84 -17.14
C LEU A 472 15.76 -9.98 -17.62
N PHE A 473 16.56 -10.87 -17.01
CA PHE A 473 17.96 -11.06 -17.38
C PHE A 473 18.12 -11.62 -18.80
N GLN A 474 17.28 -12.59 -19.18
CA GLN A 474 17.21 -13.08 -20.56
C GLN A 474 16.86 -11.95 -21.54
N GLY A 475 15.90 -11.09 -21.19
CA GLY A 475 15.54 -9.92 -21.99
C GLY A 475 16.68 -8.91 -22.11
N MET A 476 17.43 -8.66 -21.03
CA MET A 476 18.61 -7.79 -21.06
C MET A 476 19.73 -8.36 -21.94
N GLN A 477 19.99 -9.66 -21.87
CA GLN A 477 20.95 -10.32 -22.75
C GLN A 477 20.53 -10.24 -24.21
N LEU A 478 19.26 -10.53 -24.52
CA LEU A 478 18.71 -10.42 -25.88
C LEU A 478 18.77 -8.99 -26.40
N LYS A 479 18.54 -7.99 -25.53
CA LYS A 479 18.66 -6.57 -25.91
C LYS A 479 20.11 -6.19 -26.20
N ALA A 480 21.07 -6.62 -25.37
CA ALA A 480 22.49 -6.40 -25.62
C ALA A 480 22.94 -7.09 -26.92
N GLN A 481 22.45 -8.30 -27.20
CA GLN A 481 22.67 -8.99 -28.47
C GLN A 481 22.06 -8.23 -29.65
N ALA A 482 20.86 -7.68 -29.51
CA ALA A 482 20.22 -6.86 -30.55
C ALA A 482 21.01 -5.57 -30.83
N GLU A 483 21.61 -4.96 -29.80
CA GLU A 483 22.43 -3.76 -29.94
C GLU A 483 23.76 -4.05 -30.67
N ALA A 484 24.32 -5.25 -30.49
CA ALA A 484 25.52 -5.70 -31.18
C ALA A 484 25.27 -6.30 -32.59
N GLU A 485 24.02 -6.61 -32.95
CA GLU A 485 23.66 -7.23 -34.23
C GLU A 485 23.59 -6.19 -35.36
N THR A 486 24.24 -6.49 -36.50
CA THR A 486 24.33 -5.61 -37.67
C THR A 486 23.27 -5.93 -38.72
N ASN A 487 22.71 -7.14 -38.73
CA ASN A 487 21.62 -7.51 -39.61
C ASN A 487 20.28 -6.98 -39.07
N ALA A 488 19.65 -6.08 -39.82
CA ALA A 488 18.40 -5.41 -39.42
C ALA A 488 17.24 -6.38 -39.08
N THR A 489 17.13 -7.50 -39.80
CA THR A 489 16.04 -8.47 -39.59
C THR A 489 16.25 -9.27 -38.30
N LYS A 490 17.49 -9.71 -38.05
CA LYS A 490 17.84 -10.41 -36.80
C LYS A 490 17.75 -9.49 -35.59
N LYS A 491 18.21 -8.24 -35.73
CA LYS A 491 18.10 -7.21 -34.69
C LYS A 491 16.63 -6.96 -34.29
N ALA A 492 15.73 -6.83 -35.27
CA ALA A 492 14.30 -6.66 -34.99
C ALA A 492 13.68 -7.89 -34.29
N ALA A 493 14.09 -9.11 -34.68
CA ALA A 493 13.63 -10.34 -34.04
C ALA A 493 14.10 -10.45 -32.58
N LEU A 494 15.39 -10.17 -32.31
CA LEU A 494 15.96 -10.15 -30.96
C LEU A 494 15.29 -9.08 -30.07
N HIS A 495 15.01 -7.89 -30.61
CA HIS A 495 14.25 -6.88 -29.89
C HIS A 495 12.83 -7.34 -29.55
N LYS A 496 12.14 -8.00 -30.47
CA LYS A 496 10.80 -8.54 -30.25
C LYS A 496 10.81 -9.66 -29.20
N GLU A 497 11.82 -10.52 -29.21
CA GLU A 497 11.97 -11.58 -28.21
C GLU A 497 12.34 -11.01 -26.83
N ALA A 498 13.22 -10.01 -26.78
CA ALA A 498 13.52 -9.27 -25.56
C ALA A 498 12.26 -8.60 -24.98
N GLU A 499 11.46 -7.92 -25.82
CA GLU A 499 10.15 -7.36 -25.47
C GLU A 499 9.20 -8.42 -24.89
N GLU A 500 9.16 -9.62 -25.49
CA GLU A 500 8.34 -10.73 -25.01
C GLU A 500 8.85 -11.26 -23.66
N LYS A 501 10.17 -11.34 -23.46
CA LYS A 501 10.77 -11.70 -22.17
C LYS A 501 10.48 -10.65 -21.09
N PHE A 502 10.62 -9.36 -21.40
CA PHE A 502 10.20 -8.28 -20.50
C PHE A 502 8.69 -8.28 -20.24
N ARG A 503 7.88 -8.70 -21.20
CA ARG A 503 6.42 -8.85 -21.02
C ARG A 503 6.09 -10.06 -20.14
N LEU A 504 6.81 -11.17 -20.29
CA LEU A 504 6.70 -12.34 -19.42
C LEU A 504 7.17 -12.02 -18.00
N ASP A 505 8.22 -11.21 -17.86
CA ASP A 505 8.71 -10.72 -16.59
C ASP A 505 7.67 -9.84 -15.88
N ARG A 506 7.11 -8.86 -16.59
CA ARG A 506 5.98 -8.04 -16.12
C ARG A 506 4.75 -8.88 -15.73
N LYS A 507 4.61 -10.08 -16.31
CA LYS A 507 3.55 -11.04 -15.98
C LYS A 507 3.89 -11.98 -14.82
N ARG A 508 5.17 -12.13 -14.45
CA ARG A 508 5.56 -12.96 -13.31
C ARG A 508 5.30 -12.20 -12.00
N ASN A 509 4.53 -12.86 -11.15
CA ASN A 509 4.68 -13.03 -9.70
C ASN A 509 4.57 -11.82 -8.77
N VAL A 510 5.18 -10.69 -9.07
CA VAL A 510 5.12 -9.48 -8.21
C VAL A 510 3.76 -8.77 -8.25
N THR A 511 3.08 -8.86 -9.39
CA THR A 511 1.87 -8.04 -9.63
C THR A 511 0.60 -8.62 -8.98
N VAL A 512 0.67 -9.85 -8.46
CA VAL A 512 -0.53 -10.60 -8.09
C VAL A 512 -0.36 -11.52 -6.86
N TYR A 513 0.80 -12.17 -6.71
CA TYR A 513 1.09 -13.02 -5.54
C TYR A 513 1.80 -12.21 -4.45
N GLY A 514 1.64 -12.59 -3.19
CA GLY A 514 2.09 -11.79 -2.04
C GLY A 514 1.21 -10.57 -1.72
N ALA A 515 0.53 -9.99 -2.71
CA ALA A 515 -0.32 -8.82 -2.48
C ALA A 515 -1.53 -9.11 -1.58
N ILE A 516 -1.63 -8.39 -0.46
CA ILE A 516 -2.75 -8.46 0.48
C ILE A 516 -3.75 -7.36 0.13
N ASN A 517 -4.96 -7.77 -0.28
CA ASN A 517 -6.03 -6.88 -0.70
C ASN A 517 -7.03 -6.68 0.43
N ILE A 518 -7.34 -5.44 0.77
CA ILE A 518 -8.42 -5.05 1.67
C ILE A 518 -9.46 -4.26 0.87
N ARG A 519 -10.72 -4.67 0.98
CA ARG A 519 -11.86 -4.09 0.26
C ARG A 519 -12.98 -3.79 1.24
N SER A 520 -13.57 -2.60 1.17
CA SER A 520 -14.65 -2.21 2.08
C SER A 520 -15.68 -1.28 1.44
N ASP A 521 -16.95 -1.47 1.79
CA ASP A 521 -18.07 -0.54 1.54
C ASP A 521 -18.33 0.42 2.71
N GLY A 522 -17.49 0.34 3.75
CA GLY A 522 -17.58 1.09 4.98
C GLY A 522 -18.36 0.37 6.08
N LYS A 523 -18.82 -0.87 5.85
CA LYS A 523 -19.49 -1.71 6.86
C LYS A 523 -18.92 -3.11 6.93
N LYS A 524 -18.51 -3.67 5.79
CA LYS A 524 -17.91 -5.00 5.68
C LYS A 524 -16.52 -4.88 5.11
N VAL A 525 -15.65 -5.78 5.55
CA VAL A 525 -14.29 -5.89 5.01
C VAL A 525 -14.11 -7.26 4.39
N VAL A 526 -13.49 -7.28 3.20
CA VAL A 526 -12.84 -8.47 2.64
C VAL A 526 -11.34 -8.26 2.69
N ILE A 527 -10.62 -9.20 3.30
CA ILE A 527 -9.17 -9.33 3.19
C ILE A 527 -8.87 -10.57 2.35
N ALA A 528 -8.05 -10.42 1.30
CA ALA A 528 -7.79 -11.52 0.37
C ALA A 528 -6.39 -11.48 -0.25
N TYR A 529 -5.87 -12.66 -0.57
CA TYR A 529 -4.65 -12.84 -1.36
C TYR A 529 -4.84 -13.99 -2.35
N MET A 530 -3.98 -14.07 -3.36
CA MET A 530 -4.11 -15.09 -4.41
C MET A 530 -3.55 -16.44 -3.96
N LEU A 531 -4.28 -17.52 -4.27
CA LEU A 531 -3.84 -18.90 -4.00
C LEU A 531 -2.80 -19.36 -5.01
N GLU A 532 -1.83 -20.16 -4.55
CA GLU A 532 -0.70 -20.66 -5.35
C GLU A 532 -1.08 -21.48 -6.58
N LYS A 533 -2.09 -22.34 -6.40
CA LYS A 533 -2.65 -23.17 -7.46
C LYS A 533 -4.09 -22.76 -7.67
N PRO A 534 -4.34 -21.59 -8.31
CA PRO A 534 -5.69 -21.12 -8.50
C PRO A 534 -6.39 -22.01 -9.52
N SER A 535 -7.64 -22.35 -9.24
CA SER A 535 -8.54 -22.95 -10.21
C SER A 535 -9.44 -21.88 -10.85
N SER A 536 -10.18 -22.24 -11.90
CA SER A 536 -11.15 -21.35 -12.53
C SER A 536 -12.29 -20.91 -11.60
N SER A 537 -12.55 -21.66 -10.53
CA SER A 537 -13.60 -21.39 -9.54
C SER A 537 -13.08 -20.89 -8.19
N ARG A 538 -11.78 -21.04 -7.92
CA ARG A 538 -11.18 -20.69 -6.63
C ARG A 538 -9.77 -20.15 -6.85
N ARG A 539 -9.67 -18.82 -6.78
CA ARG A 539 -8.45 -18.04 -7.07
C ARG A 539 -7.95 -17.26 -5.85
N TRP A 540 -8.88 -16.81 -5.00
CA TRP A 540 -8.59 -15.99 -3.84
C TRP A 540 -8.77 -16.82 -2.57
N ASP A 541 -7.85 -16.65 -1.62
CA ASP A 541 -8.17 -16.91 -0.21
C ASP A 541 -8.82 -15.65 0.35
N VAL A 542 -9.95 -15.82 1.05
CA VAL A 542 -10.86 -14.72 1.40
C VAL A 542 -11.25 -14.82 2.86
N TYR A 543 -11.04 -13.72 3.58
CA TYR A 543 -11.39 -13.52 4.98
C TYR A 543 -12.35 -12.33 5.06
N THR A 544 -13.40 -12.44 5.87
CA THR A 544 -14.41 -11.39 6.00
C THR A 544 -14.52 -10.92 7.44
N LEU A 545 -14.58 -9.60 7.61
CA LEU A 545 -14.85 -8.98 8.90
C LEU A 545 -16.20 -8.25 8.80
N GLU A 546 -17.03 -8.44 9.82
CA GLU A 546 -18.35 -7.81 9.94
C GLU A 546 -18.51 -7.25 11.36
N SER A 547 -19.39 -6.25 11.52
CA SER A 547 -19.62 -5.61 12.81
C SER A 547 -20.30 -6.58 13.78
N THR A 548 -19.84 -6.59 15.02
CA THR A 548 -20.47 -7.33 16.12
C THR A 548 -21.51 -6.47 16.83
N SER A 549 -22.29 -7.05 17.76
CA SER A 549 -23.26 -6.31 18.57
C SER A 549 -22.65 -5.13 19.37
N GLY A 550 -21.32 -5.08 19.52
CA GLY A 550 -20.57 -3.98 20.13
C GLY A 550 -19.94 -2.98 19.14
N GLY A 551 -20.33 -3.00 17.86
CA GLY A 551 -19.88 -2.04 16.84
C GLY A 551 -18.53 -2.35 16.19
N ALA A 552 -17.58 -2.93 16.94
CA ALA A 552 -16.26 -3.29 16.42
C ALA A 552 -16.32 -4.44 15.40
N LEU A 553 -15.54 -4.34 14.33
CA LEU A 553 -15.38 -5.41 13.34
C LEU A 553 -14.64 -6.60 13.94
N GLN A 554 -15.12 -7.82 13.68
CA GLN A 554 -14.42 -9.04 14.05
C GLN A 554 -14.42 -10.06 12.91
N TYR A 555 -13.40 -10.91 12.88
CA TYR A 555 -13.36 -12.07 12.01
C TYR A 555 -14.45 -13.08 12.41
N LYS A 556 -15.24 -13.55 11.43
CA LYS A 556 -16.30 -14.52 11.69
C LYS A 556 -15.72 -15.83 12.25
N ASN A 557 -16.34 -16.29 13.34
CA ASN A 557 -15.94 -17.39 14.22
C ASN A 557 -15.39 -18.65 13.50
N VAL A 558 -14.41 -19.28 14.13
CA VAL A 558 -13.74 -20.56 13.82
C VAL A 558 -14.64 -21.64 13.21
N LYS A 559 -15.91 -21.74 13.60
CA LYS A 559 -16.86 -22.73 13.04
C LYS A 559 -17.20 -22.49 11.57
N ASP A 560 -17.34 -21.24 11.14
CA ASP A 560 -17.56 -20.91 9.72
C ASP A 560 -16.26 -21.05 8.94
N ALA A 561 -15.12 -20.72 9.53
CA ALA A 561 -13.80 -20.98 8.94
C ALA A 561 -13.52 -22.48 8.78
N GLN A 562 -13.89 -23.31 9.76
CA GLN A 562 -13.80 -24.78 9.72
C GLN A 562 -14.80 -25.40 8.75
N LYS A 563 -16.04 -24.91 8.69
CA LYS A 563 -17.04 -25.33 7.69
C LYS A 563 -16.61 -24.92 6.28
N ASN A 564 -16.06 -23.72 6.12
CA ASN A 564 -15.44 -23.29 4.87
C ASN A 564 -14.23 -24.15 4.55
N GLU A 565 -13.38 -24.53 5.52
CA GLU A 565 -12.26 -25.46 5.35
C GLU A 565 -12.70 -26.90 5.02
N GLU A 566 -13.80 -27.39 5.58
CA GLU A 566 -14.42 -28.66 5.20
C GLU A 566 -14.98 -28.60 3.77
N ILE A 567 -15.62 -27.50 3.38
CA ILE A 567 -16.05 -27.23 2.00
C ILE A 567 -14.82 -27.12 1.08
N ARG A 568 -13.72 -26.52 1.55
CA ARG A 568 -12.45 -26.41 0.82
C ARG A 568 -11.83 -27.78 0.59
N ARG A 569 -11.84 -28.67 1.59
CA ARG A 569 -11.35 -30.06 1.47
C ARG A 569 -12.24 -30.92 0.56
N LYS A 570 -13.57 -30.80 0.67
CA LYS A 570 -14.54 -31.52 -0.18
C LYS A 570 -14.53 -31.13 -1.65
N ASN A 571 -14.11 -29.90 -1.99
CA ASN A 571 -13.99 -29.44 -3.37
C ASN A 571 -12.59 -29.68 -3.98
N SER A 572 -11.64 -30.20 -3.19
CA SER A 572 -10.27 -30.51 -3.61
C SER A 572 -10.04 -32.02 -3.78
N SER A 573 -10.98 -32.85 -3.33
CA SER A 573 -11.18 -34.25 -3.72
C SER A 573 -12.10 -34.33 -4.93
#